data_AF-A0A7X5I630-F1
#
_entry.id   AF-A0A7X5I630-F1
#
_cell.length_a   1.000
_cell.length_b   1.000
_cell.length_c   1.000
_cell.angle_alpha   90.00
_cell.angle_beta   90.00
_cell.angle_gamma   90.00
#
_symmetry.space_group_name_H-M   'P 1'
#
loop_
_entity.id
_entity.type
_entity.pdbx_description
1 polymer ?
#
loop_
_entity_poly.entity_id
_entity_poly.type
_entity_poly.pdbx_seq_one_letter_code
_entity_poly.pdbx_strand_id
1 'polypeptide(L)'
;MTDNKIYYFDVDGYMVHDVWVGNYYYGSDGARIINTITPDGHKVGADGTCIQGMEELSVTPYYKYQTNPDIIINGGSSGSGYHGMGYGYIDADKKDVIEHEKYYEIKNQTLSAIQQYDVPQNSDAEYYFLPNGKYGLSEYNGWYESNPIYYGSFYVRKDVKVNYMEWTGSEIIYHTVSLDEYLKIEGHLGAYIMGEDDKGYIVEVTIQQAG
;
A
#
# COMPACT_ATOMS: atom_id res chain seq x y z
N MET A 1 -13.71 -18.96 34.18
CA MET A 1 -13.17 -19.36 32.88
C MET A 1 -11.99 -18.44 32.62
N THR A 2 -10.85 -19.00 32.23
CA THR A 2 -9.57 -18.32 32.11
C THR A 2 -9.69 -17.04 31.28
N ASP A 3 -9.20 -15.94 31.84
CA ASP A 3 -9.08 -14.64 31.18
C ASP A 3 -8.03 -14.79 30.06
N ASN A 4 -8.48 -15.22 28.88
CA ASN A 4 -7.60 -15.59 27.78
C ASN A 4 -7.13 -14.31 27.10
N LYS A 5 -6.17 -13.64 27.75
CA LYS A 5 -5.54 -12.42 27.26
C LYS A 5 -4.86 -12.71 25.92
N ILE A 6 -5.15 -11.86 24.94
CA ILE A 6 -4.55 -11.90 23.62
C ILE A 6 -3.44 -10.85 23.58
N TYR A 7 -2.28 -11.22 23.07
CA TYR A 7 -1.11 -10.35 22.93
C TYR A 7 -0.76 -10.23 21.46
N TYR A 8 -0.10 -9.13 21.09
CA TYR A 8 0.45 -8.94 19.76
C TYR A 8 1.95 -8.71 19.87
N PHE A 9 2.68 -9.28 18.92
CA PHE A 9 4.13 -9.15 18.80
C PHE A 9 4.42 -8.56 17.44
N ASP A 10 5.34 -7.60 17.38
CA ASP A 10 5.79 -7.03 16.13
C ASP A 10 6.66 -8.01 15.33
N VAL A 11 7.16 -7.56 14.18
CA VAL A 11 7.95 -8.39 13.25
C VAL A 11 9.28 -8.87 13.84
N ASP A 12 9.81 -8.13 14.82
CA ASP A 12 11.05 -8.45 15.52
C ASP A 12 10.80 -9.31 16.77
N GLY A 13 9.53 -9.65 17.04
CA GLY A 13 9.10 -10.48 18.16
C GLY A 13 8.97 -9.73 19.48
N TYR A 14 8.96 -8.39 19.48
CA TYR A 14 8.70 -7.60 20.68
C TYR A 14 7.21 -7.47 20.93
N MET A 15 6.80 -7.64 22.18
CA MET A 15 5.41 -7.47 22.59
C MET A 15 5.02 -5.99 22.53
N VAL A 16 3.95 -5.69 21.80
CA VAL A 16 3.43 -4.32 21.74
C VAL A 16 2.58 -4.02 22.97
N HIS A 17 2.62 -2.79 23.44
CA HIS A 17 1.83 -2.30 24.55
C HIS A 17 1.54 -0.81 24.37
N ASP A 18 0.50 -0.32 25.03
CA ASP A 18 0.01 1.07 24.97
C ASP A 18 -0.25 1.60 23.55
N VAL A 19 -0.68 0.72 22.65
CA VAL A 19 -0.79 1.04 21.21
C VAL A 19 -1.95 0.32 20.54
N TRP A 20 -2.49 0.93 19.48
CA TRP A 20 -3.43 0.29 18.57
C TRP A 20 -2.72 -0.56 17.52
N VAL A 21 -3.27 -1.74 17.24
CA VAL A 21 -2.92 -2.56 16.07
C VAL A 21 -4.22 -2.96 15.36
N GLY A 22 -4.43 -2.44 14.16
CA GLY A 22 -5.71 -2.53 13.47
C GLY A 22 -6.83 -1.95 14.34
N ASN A 23 -7.92 -2.71 14.55
CA ASN A 23 -9.07 -2.25 15.35
C ASN A 23 -8.95 -2.51 16.87
N TYR A 24 -7.78 -2.92 17.36
CA TYR A 24 -7.60 -3.44 18.71
C TYR A 24 -6.52 -2.66 19.46
N TYR A 25 -6.79 -2.29 20.72
CA TYR A 25 -5.81 -1.65 21.58
C TYR A 25 -5.16 -2.66 22.52
N TYR A 26 -3.85 -2.59 22.67
CA TYR A 26 -3.07 -3.39 23.58
C TYR A 26 -2.64 -2.51 24.75
N GLY A 27 -3.07 -2.85 25.96
CA GLY A 27 -2.84 -2.06 27.17
C GLY A 27 -1.38 -2.10 27.65
N SER A 28 -1.09 -1.45 28.76
CA SER A 28 0.26 -1.36 29.34
C SER A 28 0.87 -2.69 29.75
N ASP A 29 0.03 -3.72 29.96
CA ASP A 29 0.47 -5.10 30.21
C ASP A 29 0.65 -5.92 28.91
N GLY A 30 0.49 -5.28 27.75
CA GLY A 30 0.53 -5.89 26.42
C GLY A 30 -0.71 -6.68 26.04
N ALA A 31 -1.72 -6.77 26.92
CA ALA A 31 -2.93 -7.51 26.64
C ALA A 31 -3.94 -6.66 25.87
N ARG A 32 -4.63 -7.27 24.90
CA ARG A 32 -5.73 -6.67 24.18
C ARG A 32 -6.85 -6.31 25.15
N ILE A 33 -7.24 -5.04 25.16
CA ILE A 33 -8.36 -4.57 26.00
C ILE A 33 -9.69 -4.77 25.27
N ILE A 34 -10.73 -5.16 26.03
CA ILE A 34 -12.07 -5.43 25.54
C ILE A 34 -13.10 -4.79 26.49
N ASN A 35 -14.30 -4.48 26.00
CA ASN A 35 -15.42 -3.98 26.81
C ASN A 35 -15.08 -2.77 27.70
N THR A 36 -14.23 -1.86 27.24
CA THR A 36 -13.78 -0.72 28.03
C THR A 36 -13.55 0.53 27.18
N ILE A 37 -13.09 1.60 27.81
CA ILE A 37 -12.58 2.80 27.15
C ILE A 37 -11.06 2.75 27.23
N THR A 38 -10.39 2.98 26.10
CA THR A 38 -8.93 3.03 25.99
C THR A 38 -8.37 4.28 26.68
N PRO A 39 -7.08 4.32 27.06
CA PRO A 39 -6.47 5.50 27.69
C PRO A 39 -6.59 6.78 26.84
N ASP A 40 -6.66 6.64 25.53
CA ASP A 40 -6.84 7.74 24.57
C ASP A 40 -8.32 8.06 24.26
N GLY A 41 -9.28 7.42 24.94
CA GLY A 41 -10.68 7.83 24.99
C GLY A 41 -11.64 7.10 24.04
N HIS A 42 -11.20 6.07 23.31
CA HIS A 42 -12.05 5.30 22.40
C HIS A 42 -12.76 4.14 23.09
N LYS A 43 -13.99 3.85 22.67
CA LYS A 43 -14.79 2.75 23.23
C LYS A 43 -14.56 1.46 22.45
N VAL A 44 -14.14 0.39 23.12
CA VAL A 44 -13.96 -0.95 22.53
C VAL A 44 -15.06 -1.93 22.97
N GLY A 45 -15.49 -2.78 22.04
CA GLY A 45 -16.56 -3.76 22.19
C GLY A 45 -16.11 -5.07 22.84
N ALA A 46 -17.04 -6.03 22.91
CA ALA A 46 -16.81 -7.31 23.57
C ALA A 46 -15.82 -8.22 22.85
N ASP A 47 -15.69 -8.04 21.54
CA ASP A 47 -14.68 -8.68 20.70
C ASP A 47 -13.34 -7.94 20.69
N GLY A 48 -13.25 -6.78 21.33
CA GLY A 48 -12.09 -5.89 21.40
C GLY A 48 -12.02 -4.85 20.29
N THR A 49 -12.96 -4.83 19.35
CA THR A 49 -12.97 -3.86 18.25
C THR A 49 -13.47 -2.49 18.71
N CYS A 50 -12.93 -1.40 18.18
CA CYS A 50 -13.47 -0.08 18.47
C CYS A 50 -14.90 0.10 17.92
N ILE A 51 -15.84 0.47 18.80
CA ILE A 51 -17.29 0.54 18.52
C ILE A 51 -17.66 1.74 17.65
N GLN A 52 -16.87 2.82 17.71
CA GLN A 52 -17.18 4.05 16.99
C GLN A 52 -16.65 4.06 15.55
N GLY A 53 -16.21 2.89 15.05
CA GLY A 53 -15.50 2.75 13.79
C GLY A 53 -14.12 3.39 13.93
N MET A 54 -13.09 2.56 13.98
CA MET A 54 -11.74 3.02 13.66
C MET A 54 -11.69 3.31 12.16
N GLU A 55 -12.21 4.48 11.80
CA GLU A 55 -12.06 5.13 10.50
C GLU A 55 -10.66 5.73 10.29
N GLU A 56 -9.76 5.52 11.25
CA GLU A 56 -8.33 5.73 11.09
C GLU A 56 -7.70 4.36 10.96
N LEU A 57 -7.69 3.86 9.72
CA LEU A 57 -6.96 2.67 9.37
C LEU A 57 -5.54 2.77 9.91
N SER A 58 -5.02 1.62 10.36
CA SER A 58 -3.60 1.32 10.32
C SER A 58 -3.03 1.90 9.04
N VAL A 59 -2.25 2.97 9.22
CA VAL A 59 -1.38 3.62 8.23
C VAL A 59 -1.02 2.57 7.20
N THR A 60 -1.41 2.74 5.93
CA THR A 60 -0.91 1.84 4.90
C THR A 60 0.61 1.77 5.08
N PRO A 61 1.22 0.58 5.03
CA PRO A 61 2.66 0.43 5.13
C PRO A 61 3.37 1.38 4.15
N TYR A 62 2.71 1.66 3.04
CA TYR A 62 3.04 2.65 2.07
C TYR A 62 3.48 4.04 2.61
N TYR A 63 2.67 4.70 3.44
CA TYR A 63 3.01 6.00 4.06
C TYR A 63 4.28 5.91 4.93
N LYS A 64 4.46 4.79 5.65
CA LYS A 64 5.66 4.55 6.48
C LYS A 64 6.93 4.47 5.62
N TYR A 65 6.85 3.93 4.41
CA TYR A 65 8.01 3.77 3.54
C TYR A 65 8.32 5.02 2.71
N GLN A 66 7.31 5.76 2.25
CA GLN A 66 7.54 7.01 1.51
C GLN A 66 8.20 8.11 2.32
N THR A 67 7.82 8.23 3.59
CA THR A 67 8.36 9.27 4.47
C THR A 67 9.81 9.02 4.87
N ASN A 68 10.34 7.83 4.56
CA ASN A 68 11.74 7.50 4.75
C ASN A 68 12.54 7.83 3.47
N PRO A 69 13.40 8.86 3.48
CA PRO A 69 14.19 9.24 2.29
C PRO A 69 15.20 8.16 1.85
N ASP A 70 15.51 7.20 2.71
CA ASP A 70 16.39 6.07 2.37
C ASP A 70 15.64 4.94 1.65
N ILE A 71 14.31 5.03 1.49
CA ILE A 71 13.50 3.99 0.86
C ILE A 71 12.87 4.56 -0.41
N ILE A 72 13.37 4.10 -1.56
CA ILE A 72 12.78 4.43 -2.86
C ILE A 72 11.90 3.27 -3.30
N ILE A 73 10.59 3.50 -3.37
CA ILE A 73 9.61 2.48 -3.77
C ILE A 73 9.71 2.25 -5.27
N ASN A 74 9.70 0.98 -5.69
CA ASN A 74 9.65 0.60 -7.08
C ASN A 74 8.20 0.69 -7.58
N GLY A 75 7.93 1.67 -8.44
CA GLY A 75 6.61 1.89 -9.04
C GLY A 75 6.50 1.48 -10.51
N GLY A 76 7.50 0.87 -11.13
CA GLY A 76 7.48 0.51 -12.56
C GLY A 76 7.65 1.69 -13.55
N SER A 77 7.86 1.35 -14.83
CA SER A 77 8.34 2.28 -15.87
C SER A 77 7.26 3.21 -16.44
N SER A 78 7.56 4.51 -16.49
CA SER A 78 6.93 5.47 -17.41
C SER A 78 7.99 5.96 -18.41
N GLY A 79 7.81 5.58 -19.69
CA GLY A 79 8.78 5.73 -20.79
C GLY A 79 9.12 7.15 -21.26
N SER A 80 9.22 8.12 -20.36
CA SER A 80 9.62 9.49 -20.70
C SER A 80 10.29 10.21 -19.52
N GLY A 81 11.51 9.79 -19.19
CA GLY A 81 12.51 10.68 -18.58
C GLY A 81 12.32 11.11 -17.12
N TYR A 82 11.32 10.60 -16.40
CA TYR A 82 11.27 10.59 -14.93
C TYR A 82 11.05 9.15 -14.49
N HIS A 83 12.11 8.54 -13.96
CA HIS A 83 12.15 7.12 -13.66
C HIS A 83 11.39 6.81 -12.36
N GLY A 84 10.14 6.33 -12.49
CA GLY A 84 9.57 5.32 -11.60
C GLY A 84 9.45 5.64 -10.10
N MET A 85 9.29 6.91 -9.69
CA MET A 85 8.82 7.24 -8.35
C MET A 85 7.28 7.11 -8.29
N GLY A 86 6.77 5.91 -8.59
CA GLY A 86 5.33 5.60 -8.51
C GLY A 86 4.96 5.19 -7.10
N TYR A 87 3.69 5.33 -6.73
CA TYR A 87 3.24 5.03 -5.38
C TYR A 87 3.13 3.50 -5.11
N GLY A 88 3.96 2.68 -5.74
CA GLY A 88 3.77 1.22 -5.82
C GLY A 88 2.77 0.80 -6.90
N TYR A 89 2.53 -0.51 -6.97
CA TYR A 89 1.70 -1.16 -7.98
C TYR A 89 0.66 -2.05 -7.29
N ILE A 90 -0.58 -1.98 -7.78
CA ILE A 90 -1.67 -2.87 -7.38
C ILE A 90 -1.79 -3.96 -8.45
N ASP A 91 -1.80 -5.21 -8.00
CA ASP A 91 -2.03 -6.38 -8.84
C ASP A 91 -3.10 -7.24 -8.17
N ALA A 92 -4.35 -7.14 -8.63
CA ALA A 92 -5.47 -7.74 -7.92
C ALA A 92 -6.59 -8.23 -8.84
N ASP A 93 -7.06 -9.45 -8.59
CA ASP A 93 -8.32 -9.93 -9.14
C ASP A 93 -9.49 -9.47 -8.28
N LYS A 94 -10.71 -9.49 -8.82
CA LYS A 94 -11.94 -9.19 -8.07
C LYS A 94 -12.10 -9.96 -6.75
N LYS A 95 -11.60 -11.20 -6.67
CA LYS A 95 -11.65 -12.04 -5.45
C LYS A 95 -10.79 -11.51 -4.29
N ASP A 96 -9.79 -10.69 -4.62
CA ASP A 96 -8.86 -10.11 -3.67
C ASP A 96 -9.37 -8.77 -3.11
N VAL A 97 -10.45 -8.25 -3.70
CA VAL A 97 -11.11 -7.01 -3.29
C VAL A 97 -12.24 -7.30 -2.29
N ILE A 98 -12.13 -6.74 -1.09
CA ILE A 98 -13.17 -6.76 -0.06
C ILE A 98 -13.76 -5.36 0.05
N GLU A 99 -15.08 -5.26 -0.09
CA GLU A 99 -15.79 -4.00 0.06
C GLU A 99 -16.09 -3.72 1.54
N HIS A 100 -15.71 -2.52 2.00
CA HIS A 100 -16.09 -1.95 3.28
C HIS A 100 -17.01 -0.73 3.06
N GLU A 101 -17.56 -0.15 4.13
CA GLU A 101 -18.49 0.99 3.98
C GLU A 101 -17.84 2.19 3.27
N LYS A 102 -16.57 2.49 3.58
CA LYS A 102 -15.86 3.71 3.11
C LYS A 102 -14.71 3.47 2.13
N TYR A 103 -14.21 2.24 2.04
CA TYR A 103 -13.04 1.88 1.25
C TYR A 103 -13.14 0.44 0.73
N TYR A 104 -12.23 0.08 -0.17
CA TYR A 104 -11.95 -1.29 -0.58
C TYR A 104 -10.63 -1.74 0.05
N GLU A 105 -10.62 -2.95 0.61
CA GLU A 105 -9.39 -3.63 0.98
C GLU A 105 -8.97 -4.53 -0.17
N ILE A 106 -7.77 -4.32 -0.68
CA ILE A 106 -7.17 -5.14 -1.74
C ILE A 106 -6.10 -6.01 -1.10
N LYS A 107 -6.36 -7.31 -0.99
CA LYS A 107 -5.48 -8.29 -0.32
C LYS A 107 -4.30 -8.71 -1.20
N ASN A 108 -3.34 -9.40 -0.57
CA ASN A 108 -2.24 -10.11 -1.24
C ASN A 108 -1.31 -9.19 -2.05
N GLN A 109 -1.19 -7.93 -1.63
CA GLN A 109 -0.35 -6.94 -2.26
C GLN A 109 1.08 -7.02 -1.74
N THR A 110 2.02 -6.69 -2.61
CA THR A 110 3.44 -6.60 -2.29
C THR A 110 3.94 -5.20 -2.62
N LEU A 111 4.69 -4.60 -1.70
CA LEU A 111 5.46 -3.39 -1.98
C LEU A 111 6.93 -3.75 -2.05
N SER A 112 7.61 -3.27 -3.08
CA SER A 112 9.05 -3.46 -3.25
C SER A 112 9.78 -2.11 -3.24
N ALA A 113 10.97 -2.09 -2.64
CA ALA A 113 11.88 -0.96 -2.70
C ALA A 113 13.04 -1.28 -3.65
N ILE A 114 13.47 -0.27 -4.41
CA ILE A 114 14.65 -0.33 -5.26
C ILE A 114 15.85 -0.71 -4.39
N GLN A 115 16.66 -1.65 -4.87
CA GLN A 115 17.94 -1.99 -4.28
C GLN A 115 18.94 -0.88 -4.57
N GLN A 116 19.61 -0.40 -3.52
CA GLN A 116 20.42 0.82 -3.58
C GLN A 116 21.87 0.52 -3.27
N TYR A 117 22.76 1.16 -4.02
CA TYR A 117 24.20 0.98 -3.94
C TYR A 117 24.89 2.34 -3.72
N ASP A 118 25.92 2.37 -2.89
CA ASP A 118 26.71 3.60 -2.70
C ASP A 118 27.57 3.93 -3.93
N VAL A 119 27.95 2.90 -4.70
CA VAL A 119 28.67 3.01 -5.97
C VAL A 119 28.25 1.87 -6.93
N PRO A 120 28.30 2.08 -8.25
CA PRO A 120 28.10 1.01 -9.24
C PRO A 120 29.05 -0.18 -8.99
N GLN A 121 28.51 -1.39 -8.89
CA GLN A 121 29.31 -2.59 -8.59
C GLN A 121 30.01 -3.19 -9.82
N ASN A 122 29.51 -2.91 -11.03
CA ASN A 122 30.06 -3.43 -12.30
C ASN A 122 29.93 -2.35 -13.40
N SER A 123 30.94 -2.22 -14.26
CA SER A 123 30.96 -1.30 -15.41
C SER A 123 29.95 -1.66 -16.50
N ASP A 124 29.54 -2.92 -16.60
CA ASP A 124 28.71 -3.42 -17.70
C ASP A 124 27.19 -3.29 -17.41
N ALA A 125 26.83 -2.75 -16.26
CA ALA A 125 25.46 -2.63 -15.79
C ALA A 125 24.99 -1.16 -15.81
N GLU A 126 23.71 -0.94 -16.16
CA GLU A 126 23.13 0.40 -16.21
C GLU A 126 22.62 0.84 -14.83
N TYR A 127 23.29 1.82 -14.22
CA TYR A 127 22.89 2.41 -12.95
C TYR A 127 22.34 3.83 -13.14
N TYR A 128 21.32 4.16 -12.34
CA TYR A 128 20.69 5.47 -12.29
C TYR A 128 20.90 6.11 -10.92
N PHE A 129 21.20 7.41 -10.92
CA PHE A 129 21.35 8.17 -9.68
C PHE A 129 19.99 8.45 -9.06
N LEU A 130 19.83 8.08 -7.78
CA LEU A 130 18.60 8.20 -7.02
C LEU A 130 18.57 9.54 -6.24
N PRO A 131 17.37 10.06 -5.90
CA PRO A 131 17.24 11.34 -5.20
C PRO A 131 17.95 11.43 -3.84
N ASN A 132 18.16 10.28 -3.19
CA ASN A 132 18.85 10.19 -1.90
C ASN A 132 20.38 10.07 -2.01
N GLY A 133 20.93 10.23 -3.23
CA GLY A 133 22.37 10.21 -3.47
C GLY A 133 22.96 8.83 -3.74
N LYS A 134 22.14 7.77 -3.74
CA LYS A 134 22.57 6.41 -4.06
C LYS A 134 22.34 6.05 -5.53
N TYR A 135 22.71 4.85 -5.92
CA TYR A 135 22.52 4.31 -7.26
C TYR A 135 21.53 3.14 -7.23
N GLY A 136 20.60 3.10 -8.19
CA GLY A 136 19.74 1.94 -8.46
C GLY A 136 20.17 1.25 -9.74
N LEU A 137 20.18 -0.08 -9.73
CA LEU A 137 20.45 -0.90 -10.93
C LEU A 137 19.16 -1.03 -11.75
N SER A 138 19.18 -0.59 -13.01
CA SER A 138 18.09 -0.84 -13.96
C SER A 138 18.37 -2.11 -14.76
N GLU A 139 17.40 -3.01 -14.77
CA GLU A 139 17.31 -4.12 -15.70
C GLU A 139 16.95 -3.62 -17.12
N TYR A 140 17.25 -4.42 -18.14
CA TYR A 140 17.19 -4.10 -19.58
C TYR A 140 15.82 -3.58 -20.09
N ASN A 141 14.77 -3.59 -19.27
CA ASN A 141 13.42 -3.14 -19.61
C ASN A 141 12.95 -1.92 -18.78
N GLY A 142 13.88 -1.19 -18.14
CA GLY A 142 13.55 0.00 -17.33
C GLY A 142 12.98 -0.32 -15.94
N TRP A 143 13.13 -1.56 -15.49
CA TRP A 143 12.76 -2.00 -14.14
C TRP A 143 13.98 -1.92 -13.24
N TYR A 144 13.77 -1.61 -11.96
CA TYR A 144 14.87 -1.65 -10.99
C TYR A 144 14.95 -3.01 -10.31
N GLU A 145 16.17 -3.47 -10.04
CA GLU A 145 16.38 -4.49 -9.02
C GLU A 145 15.73 -4.01 -7.72
N SER A 146 14.89 -4.85 -7.12
CA SER A 146 14.10 -4.45 -5.97
C SER A 146 13.85 -5.60 -5.01
N ASN A 147 13.71 -5.26 -3.73
CA ASN A 147 13.41 -6.22 -2.68
C ASN A 147 12.03 -5.93 -2.08
N PRO A 148 11.24 -6.97 -1.79
CA PRO A 148 9.97 -6.80 -1.11
C PRO A 148 10.19 -6.27 0.30
N ILE A 149 9.45 -5.22 0.65
CA ILE A 149 9.51 -4.55 1.95
C ILE A 149 8.18 -4.64 2.71
N TYR A 150 7.11 -5.02 2.02
CA TYR A 150 5.81 -5.25 2.63
C TYR A 150 5.02 -6.33 1.87
N TYR A 151 4.25 -7.10 2.64
CA TYR A 151 3.24 -8.04 2.16
C TYR A 151 1.96 -7.86 2.99
N GLY A 152 0.82 -7.62 2.33
CA GLY A 152 -0.46 -7.51 3.01
C GLY A 152 -1.52 -6.81 2.17
N SER A 153 -2.46 -6.14 2.81
CA SER A 153 -3.53 -5.43 2.10
C SER A 153 -3.16 -3.97 1.81
N PHE A 154 -3.68 -3.43 0.71
CA PHE A 154 -3.78 -2.00 0.44
C PHE A 154 -5.22 -1.54 0.62
N TYR A 155 -5.41 -0.26 0.94
CA TYR A 155 -6.73 0.31 1.21
C TYR A 155 -7.01 1.46 0.27
N VAL A 156 -8.07 1.32 -0.53
CA VAL A 156 -8.41 2.24 -1.62
C VAL A 156 -9.74 2.91 -1.30
N ARG A 157 -9.81 4.25 -1.37
CA ARG A 157 -11.10 4.93 -1.10
C ARG A 157 -12.15 4.57 -2.14
N LYS A 158 -13.41 4.59 -1.74
CA LYS A 158 -14.52 4.37 -2.67
C LYS A 158 -14.65 5.44 -3.75
N ASP A 159 -14.19 6.66 -3.47
CA ASP A 159 -14.15 7.76 -4.43
C ASP A 159 -12.84 7.84 -5.22
N VAL A 160 -12.01 6.79 -5.19
CA VAL A 160 -10.82 6.67 -6.03
C VAL A 160 -11.18 6.84 -7.50
N LYS A 161 -10.33 7.58 -8.22
CA LYS A 161 -10.41 7.66 -9.68
C LYS A 161 -9.47 6.63 -10.29
N VAL A 162 -10.01 5.76 -11.13
CA VAL A 162 -9.23 4.86 -11.98
C VAL A 162 -9.12 5.49 -13.35
N ASN A 163 -7.91 5.92 -13.72
CA ASN A 163 -7.61 6.44 -15.04
C ASN A 163 -7.06 5.32 -15.93
N TYR A 164 -7.60 5.13 -17.12
CA TYR A 164 -7.05 4.17 -18.07
C TYR A 164 -7.12 4.68 -19.51
N MET A 165 -6.23 4.15 -20.35
CA MET A 165 -6.15 4.45 -21.78
C MET A 165 -6.66 3.27 -22.61
N GLU A 166 -7.44 3.57 -23.64
CA GLU A 166 -7.93 2.62 -24.63
C GLU A 166 -7.43 3.02 -26.03
N TRP A 167 -6.87 2.06 -26.77
CA TRP A 167 -6.48 2.26 -28.16
C TRP A 167 -7.59 1.77 -29.09
N THR A 168 -8.17 2.67 -29.89
CA THR A 168 -9.28 2.34 -30.79
C THR A 168 -8.84 1.77 -32.15
N GLY A 169 -7.53 1.66 -32.39
CA GLY A 169 -6.97 1.40 -33.71
C GLY A 169 -6.56 2.67 -34.47
N SER A 170 -7.07 3.85 -34.08
CA SER A 170 -6.74 5.14 -34.71
C SER A 170 -6.40 6.26 -33.74
N GLU A 171 -6.88 6.19 -32.49
CA GLU A 171 -6.62 7.19 -31.46
C GLU A 171 -6.58 6.56 -30.06
N ILE A 172 -5.96 7.27 -29.11
CA ILE A 172 -5.98 6.91 -27.69
C ILE A 172 -7.11 7.71 -27.03
N ILE A 173 -8.03 7.00 -26.38
CA ILE A 173 -9.08 7.57 -25.56
C ILE A 173 -8.72 7.39 -24.09
N TYR A 174 -8.90 8.45 -23.31
CA TYR A 174 -8.68 8.45 -21.87
C TYR A 174 -10.02 8.34 -21.14
N HIS A 175 -10.08 7.41 -20.20
CA HIS A 175 -11.24 7.16 -19.37
C HIS A 175 -10.93 7.42 -17.91
N THR A 176 -11.94 7.88 -17.17
CA THR A 176 -11.90 7.97 -15.70
C THR A 176 -13.18 7.35 -15.17
N VAL A 177 -13.05 6.29 -14.37
CA VAL A 177 -14.18 5.53 -13.82
C VAL A 177 -13.96 5.26 -12.33
N SER A 178 -15.02 4.84 -11.64
CA SER A 178 -14.89 4.27 -10.30
C SER A 178 -14.25 2.87 -10.33
N LEU A 179 -13.68 2.44 -9.21
CA LEU A 179 -13.08 1.10 -9.11
C LEU A 179 -14.08 -0.02 -9.41
N ASP A 180 -15.31 0.11 -8.92
CA ASP A 180 -16.37 -0.87 -9.17
C ASP A 180 -16.77 -0.97 -10.64
N GLU A 181 -16.76 0.14 -11.36
CA GLU A 181 -17.03 0.15 -12.80
C GLU A 181 -15.88 -0.51 -13.56
N TYR A 182 -14.63 -0.19 -13.21
CA TYR A 182 -13.46 -0.79 -13.82
C TYR A 182 -13.42 -2.31 -13.63
N LEU A 183 -13.61 -2.79 -12.39
CA LEU A 183 -13.59 -4.21 -12.06
C LEU A 183 -14.73 -5.01 -12.72
N LYS A 184 -15.80 -4.35 -13.21
CA LYS A 184 -16.86 -5.00 -14.00
C LYS A 184 -16.47 -5.18 -15.46
N ILE A 185 -15.60 -4.33 -16.01
CA ILE A 185 -15.14 -4.36 -17.40
C ILE A 185 -14.03 -5.40 -17.55
N GLU A 186 -12.97 -5.28 -16.74
CA GLU A 186 -11.72 -6.02 -16.92
C GLU A 186 -11.62 -7.27 -16.01
N GLY A 187 -12.28 -7.26 -14.85
CA GLY A 187 -12.20 -8.35 -13.87
C GLY A 187 -10.86 -8.47 -13.10
N HIS A 188 -9.83 -7.74 -13.55
CA HIS A 188 -8.50 -7.67 -12.98
C HIS A 188 -8.01 -6.21 -12.94
N LEU A 189 -7.27 -5.86 -11.89
CA LEU A 189 -6.74 -4.52 -11.65
C LEU A 189 -5.22 -4.57 -11.55
N GLY A 190 -4.56 -4.17 -12.64
CA GLY A 190 -3.14 -3.87 -12.70
C GLY A 190 -2.93 -2.36 -12.78
N ALA A 191 -2.64 -1.70 -11.66
CA ALA A 191 -2.66 -0.24 -11.59
C ALA A 191 -1.48 0.35 -10.84
N TYR A 192 -0.93 1.44 -11.37
CA TYR A 192 0.04 2.28 -10.70
C TYR A 192 -0.67 3.19 -9.72
N ILE A 193 -0.18 3.25 -8.49
CA ILE A 193 -0.70 4.17 -7.49
C ILE A 193 -0.10 5.55 -7.78
N MET A 194 -0.95 6.59 -7.78
CA MET A 194 -0.56 7.96 -8.13
C MET A 194 -0.74 8.96 -7.00
N GLY A 195 -1.53 8.62 -5.98
CA GLY A 195 -1.73 9.49 -4.84
C GLY A 195 -2.42 8.80 -3.67
N GLU A 196 -2.17 9.36 -2.49
CA GLU A 196 -2.79 8.98 -1.23
C GLU A 196 -3.25 10.20 -0.44
N ASP A 197 -4.12 9.98 0.53
CA ASP A 197 -4.48 11.01 1.51
C ASP A 197 -3.60 10.95 2.77
N ASP A 198 -3.83 11.87 3.69
CA ASP A 198 -3.10 12.01 4.96
C ASP A 198 -3.26 10.81 5.91
N LYS A 199 -4.18 9.90 5.60
CA LYS A 199 -4.44 8.66 6.33
C LYS A 199 -3.91 7.43 5.60
N GLY A 200 -3.25 7.61 4.46
CA GLY A 200 -2.64 6.56 3.66
C GLY A 200 -3.65 5.78 2.80
N TYR A 201 -4.88 6.27 2.63
CA TYR A 201 -5.76 5.63 1.66
C TYR A 201 -5.35 6.04 0.25
N ILE A 202 -5.36 5.07 -0.66
CA ILE A 202 -5.12 5.32 -2.08
C ILE A 202 -6.31 6.09 -2.65
N VAL A 203 -6.02 7.24 -3.26
CA VAL A 203 -7.03 8.18 -3.79
C VAL A 203 -6.96 8.34 -5.30
N GLU A 204 -5.87 7.91 -5.92
CA GLU A 204 -5.69 7.96 -7.37
C GLU A 204 -4.84 6.80 -7.87
N VAL A 205 -5.31 6.13 -8.92
CA VAL A 205 -4.57 5.08 -9.63
C VAL A 205 -4.66 5.25 -11.15
N THR A 206 -3.61 4.82 -11.85
CA THR A 206 -3.51 4.91 -13.32
C THR A 206 -3.12 3.56 -13.92
N ILE A 207 -3.75 3.23 -15.04
CA ILE A 207 -3.55 1.97 -15.79
C ILE A 207 -3.08 2.34 -17.20
N GLN A 208 -1.92 1.82 -17.60
CA GLN A 208 -1.31 2.21 -18.87
C GLN A 208 -2.01 1.61 -20.11
N GLN A 209 -2.67 0.47 -19.99
CA GLN A 209 -3.43 -0.12 -21.09
C GLN A 209 -4.48 -1.10 -20.55
N ALA A 210 -5.77 -0.86 -20.83
CA ALA A 210 -6.82 -1.86 -20.65
C ALA A 210 -6.80 -2.83 -21.85
N GLY A 211 -7.02 -4.12 -21.60
CA GLY A 211 -6.76 -5.23 -22.55
C GLY A 211 -7.98 -5.62 -23.38
#